data_AF-A0A2W0A2Q0-F1
#
_entry.id   AF-A0A2W0A2Q0-F1
#
_cell.length_a   1.000
_cell.length_b   1.000
_cell.length_c   1.000
_cell.angle_alpha   90.00
_cell.angle_beta   90.00
_cell.angle_gamma   90.00
#
_symmetry.space_group_name_H-M   'P 1'
#
loop_
_entity.id
_entity.type
_entity.pdbx_description
1 polymer ?
#
loop_
_entity_poly.entity_id
_entity_poly.type
_entity_poly.pdbx_seq_one_letter_code
_entity_poly.pdbx_strand_id
1 'polypeptide(L)'
;MIPTAVPSATSSASTSQAPHVILIIEENRSFSTVYPTGMPWLSGLGNANGIATNFYSDEPGSLLDYLWLSSGSGEHAFGCDGNACAQTVTSDNIFRELNNAGLSWKLYAES
;
A
#
# COMPACT_ATOMS: atom_id res chain seq x y z
N MET A 1 36.92 34.74 18.26
CA MET A 1 35.63 34.19 17.80
C MET A 1 35.54 32.75 18.31
N ILE A 2 34.57 32.44 19.17
CA ILE A 2 34.40 31.11 19.78
C ILE A 2 33.26 30.42 19.03
N PRO A 3 33.42 29.19 18.50
CA PRO A 3 32.31 28.47 17.90
C PRO A 3 31.47 27.82 19.00
N THR A 4 30.19 28.18 19.07
CA THR A 4 29.17 27.52 19.88
C THR A 4 28.74 26.22 19.18
N ALA A 5 28.94 25.07 19.84
CA ALA A 5 28.41 23.80 19.37
C ALA A 5 26.89 23.75 19.57
N VAL A 6 26.15 23.42 18.52
CA VAL A 6 24.71 23.13 18.58
C VAL A 6 24.55 21.66 18.94
N PRO A 7 23.72 21.28 19.93
CA PRO A 7 23.45 19.88 20.21
C PRO A 7 22.62 19.27 19.08
N SER A 8 23.18 18.27 18.38
CA SER A 8 22.41 17.39 17.51
C SER A 8 21.59 16.43 18.37
N ALA A 9 20.29 16.68 18.48
CA ALA A 9 19.35 15.70 19.00
C ALA A 9 19.05 14.66 17.92
N THR A 10 19.80 13.56 17.88
CA THR A 10 19.35 12.35 17.20
C THR A 10 18.38 11.62 18.12
N SER A 11 17.11 12.04 18.12
CA SER A 11 16.04 11.19 18.61
C SER A 11 15.80 10.10 17.58
N SER A 12 16.52 8.98 17.69
CA SER A 12 16.13 7.74 17.03
C SER A 12 14.83 7.29 17.69
N ALA A 13 13.70 7.73 17.13
CA ALA A 13 12.42 7.12 17.43
C ALA A 13 12.57 5.64 17.05
N SER A 14 12.68 4.76 18.04
CA SER A 14 12.47 3.35 17.84
C SER A 14 11.01 3.21 17.41
N THR A 15 10.76 3.21 16.11
CA THR A 15 9.47 2.83 15.58
C THR A 15 9.24 1.42 16.08
N SER A 16 8.34 1.27 17.06
CA SER A 16 7.86 -0.04 17.46
C SER A 16 7.37 -0.70 16.18
N GLN A 17 8.08 -1.74 15.73
CA GLN A 17 7.69 -2.47 14.53
C GLN A 17 6.25 -2.91 14.71
N ALA A 18 5.38 -2.56 13.76
CA ALA A 18 4.00 -3.02 13.81
C ALA A 18 4.04 -4.56 13.79
N PRO A 19 3.50 -5.25 14.82
CA PRO A 19 3.58 -6.71 14.89
C PRO A 19 2.80 -7.36 13.74
N HIS A 20 1.78 -6.66 13.23
CA HIS A 20 0.98 -7.06 12.08
C HIS A 20 0.64 -5.83 11.23
N VAL A 21 0.65 -6.01 9.90
CA VAL A 21 0.12 -5.05 8.92
C VAL A 21 -1.00 -5.74 8.17
N ILE A 22 -2.16 -5.08 8.09
CA ILE A 22 -3.34 -5.56 7.37
C ILE A 22 -3.70 -4.49 6.35
N LEU A 23 -3.73 -4.88 5.07
CA LEU A 23 -4.20 -4.05 3.97
C LEU A 23 -5.58 -4.55 3.56
N ILE A 24 -6.58 -3.68 3.64
CA ILE A 24 -7.97 -3.94 3.19
C ILE A 24 -8.21 -3.08 1.97
N ILE A 25 -8.69 -3.70 0.89
CA ILE A 25 -8.91 -3.05 -0.41
C ILE A 25 -10.38 -3.21 -0.78
N GLU A 26 -11.03 -2.10 -1.11
CA GLU A 26 -12.42 -2.08 -1.57
C GLU A 26 -12.46 -2.17 -3.11
N GLU A 27 -12.84 -3.33 -3.63
CA GLU A 27 -12.95 -3.55 -5.07
C GLU A 27 -14.08 -2.69 -5.69
N ASN A 28 -13.79 -2.05 -6.82
CA ASN A 28 -14.76 -1.27 -7.60
C ASN A 28 -15.50 -0.18 -6.79
N ARG A 29 -14.84 0.42 -5.80
CA ARG A 29 -15.37 1.54 -5.02
C ARG A 29 -14.57 2.82 -5.24
N SER A 30 -15.29 3.91 -5.51
CA SER A 30 -14.66 5.24 -5.56
C SER A 30 -14.61 5.87 -4.17
N PHE A 31 -13.60 6.70 -3.93
CA PHE A 31 -13.43 7.41 -2.66
C PHE A 31 -14.71 8.14 -2.19
N SER A 32 -15.41 8.83 -3.10
CA SER A 32 -16.63 9.59 -2.78
C SER A 32 -17.84 8.71 -2.44
N THR A 33 -17.84 7.43 -2.83
CA THR A 33 -18.88 6.48 -2.43
C THR A 33 -18.64 5.89 -1.05
N VAL A 34 -17.42 6.03 -0.51
CA VAL A 34 -17.01 5.52 0.81
C VAL A 34 -16.98 6.65 1.84
N TYR A 35 -16.18 7.68 1.57
CA TYR A 35 -15.95 8.81 2.48
C TYR A 35 -16.71 10.07 2.02
N PRO A 36 -17.33 10.85 2.92
CA PRO A 36 -17.33 10.68 4.38
C PRO A 36 -18.45 9.80 4.93
N THR A 37 -19.53 9.56 4.19
CA THR A 37 -20.78 9.01 4.76
C THR A 37 -21.19 7.63 4.24
N GLY A 38 -20.61 7.16 3.14
CA GLY A 38 -21.04 5.90 2.50
C GLY A 38 -20.68 4.65 3.31
N MET A 39 -19.56 4.67 4.02
CA MET A 39 -19.14 3.61 4.95
C MET A 39 -18.79 4.22 6.31
N PRO A 40 -19.79 4.47 7.19
CA PRO A 40 -19.59 5.25 8.41
C PRO A 40 -18.47 4.74 9.33
N TRP A 41 -18.33 3.41 9.45
CA TRP A 41 -17.29 2.81 10.27
C TRP A 41 -15.88 3.07 9.70
N LEU A 42 -15.68 2.82 8.40
CA LEU A 42 -14.39 3.03 7.73
C LEU A 42 -14.02 4.52 7.69
N SER A 43 -14.98 5.39 7.37
CA SER A 43 -14.79 6.85 7.42
C SER A 43 -14.44 7.34 8.82
N GLY A 44 -15.05 6.75 9.86
CA GLY A 44 -14.71 7.01 11.26
C GLY A 44 -13.26 6.69 11.59
N LEU A 45 -12.74 5.55 11.10
CA LEU A 45 -11.32 5.19 11.24
C LEU A 45 -10.40 6.18 10.53
N GLY A 46 -10.75 6.59 9.32
CA GLY A 46 -9.99 7.62 8.59
C GLY A 46 -9.91 8.94 9.38
N ASN A 47 -11.05 9.42 9.90
CA ASN A 47 -11.12 10.65 10.68
C ASN A 47 -10.31 10.60 11.99
N ALA A 48 -10.24 9.43 12.63
CA ALA A 48 -9.48 9.24 13.87
C ALA A 48 -7.97 9.11 13.65
N ASN A 49 -7.54 8.80 12.41
CA ASN A 49 -6.14 8.55 12.07
C ASN A 49 -5.69 9.50 10.96
N GLY A 50 -5.73 9.06 9.71
CA GLY A 50 -5.37 9.86 8.55
C GLY A 50 -6.11 9.39 7.31
N ILE A 51 -6.31 10.33 6.39
CA ILE A 51 -6.98 10.09 5.11
C ILE A 51 -6.08 10.64 4.01
N ALA A 52 -5.71 9.78 3.05
CA ALA A 52 -5.00 10.20 1.86
C ALA A 52 -6.00 10.71 0.81
N THR A 53 -6.30 12.01 0.82
CA THR A 53 -7.28 12.62 -0.10
C THR A 53 -6.74 12.85 -1.52
N ASN A 54 -5.49 12.48 -1.78
CA ASN A 54 -4.80 12.64 -3.07
C ASN A 54 -4.07 11.33 -3.42
N PHE A 55 -4.77 10.21 -3.29
CA PHE A 55 -4.30 8.87 -3.65
C PHE A 55 -5.14 8.36 -4.81
N TYR A 56 -4.48 7.98 -5.90
CA TYR A 56 -5.11 7.60 -7.17
C TYR A 56 -4.41 6.39 -7.75
N SER A 57 -5.15 5.61 -8.54
CA SER A 57 -4.59 4.59 -9.42
C SER A 57 -3.63 5.20 -10.43
N ASP A 58 -2.52 4.51 -10.68
CA ASP A 58 -1.58 4.87 -11.75
C ASP A 58 -2.20 4.67 -13.15
N GLU A 59 -3.13 3.72 -13.27
CA GLU A 59 -3.83 3.40 -14.52
C GLU A 59 -5.17 2.67 -14.28
N PRO A 60 -6.07 2.58 -15.28
CA PRO A 60 -7.36 1.90 -15.11
C PRO A 60 -7.25 0.37 -15.13
N GLY A 61 -7.99 -0.29 -14.24
CA GLY A 61 -8.19 -1.75 -14.24
C GLY A 61 -7.74 -2.36 -12.92
N SER A 62 -8.63 -3.10 -12.25
CA SER A 62 -8.37 -3.51 -10.86
C SER A 62 -7.17 -4.46 -10.73
N LEU A 63 -6.92 -5.35 -11.71
CA LEU A 63 -5.70 -6.17 -11.69
C LEU A 63 -4.43 -5.29 -11.67
N LEU A 64 -4.39 -4.21 -12.45
CA LEU A 64 -3.24 -3.32 -12.51
C LEU A 64 -3.05 -2.56 -11.20
N ASP A 65 -4.13 -2.15 -10.53
CA ASP A 65 -4.07 -1.54 -9.20
C ASP A 65 -3.41 -2.47 -8.17
N TYR A 66 -3.77 -3.76 -8.16
CA TYR A 66 -3.14 -4.74 -7.27
C TYR A 66 -1.67 -4.97 -7.60
N LEU A 67 -1.28 -4.93 -8.87
CA LEU A 67 0.11 -5.07 -9.31
C LEU A 67 0.94 -3.83 -8.93
N TRP A 68 0.40 -2.63 -9.05
CA TRP A 68 1.05 -1.42 -8.55
C TRP A 68 1.23 -1.44 -7.03
N LEU A 69 0.24 -1.92 -6.27
CA LEU A 69 0.35 -2.06 -4.82
C LEU A 69 1.40 -3.10 -4.38
N SER A 70 1.62 -4.15 -5.17
CA SER A 70 2.48 -5.28 -4.78
C SER A 70 3.87 -5.26 -5.40
N SER A 71 3.98 -4.93 -6.69
CA SER A 71 5.24 -4.88 -7.45
C SER A 71 5.73 -3.45 -7.71
N GLY A 72 4.90 -2.43 -7.54
CA GLY A 72 5.24 -1.06 -7.94
C GLY A 72 5.27 -0.84 -9.46
N SER A 73 4.55 -1.67 -10.22
CA SER A 73 4.37 -1.55 -11.67
C SER A 73 3.10 -2.26 -12.13
N GLY A 74 2.53 -1.86 -13.27
CA GLY A 74 1.44 -2.57 -13.96
C GLY A 74 1.87 -3.85 -14.69
N GLU A 75 3.17 -4.19 -14.70
CA GLU A 75 3.70 -5.45 -15.26
C GLU A 75 3.37 -5.70 -16.75
N HIS A 76 3.15 -4.64 -17.54
CA HIS A 76 2.81 -4.78 -18.96
C HIS A 76 3.84 -5.56 -19.79
N ALA A 77 5.10 -5.61 -19.36
CA ALA A 77 6.14 -6.42 -19.99
C ALA A 77 5.80 -7.92 -20.01
N PHE A 78 4.91 -8.37 -19.11
CA PHE A 78 4.39 -9.74 -19.01
C PHE A 78 3.01 -9.89 -19.67
N GLY A 79 2.58 -8.88 -20.43
CA GLY A 79 1.27 -8.83 -21.06
C GLY A 79 0.14 -8.73 -20.04
N CYS A 80 0.37 -8.07 -18.90
CA CYS A 80 -0.68 -7.72 -17.95
C CYS A 80 -1.53 -6.59 -18.50
N ASP A 81 -2.83 -6.85 -18.52
CA ASP A 81 -3.90 -5.87 -18.70
C ASP A 81 -4.78 -5.83 -17.45
N GLY A 82 -5.79 -4.94 -17.42
CA GLY A 82 -6.70 -4.80 -16.29
C GLY A 82 -7.48 -6.06 -15.89
N ASN A 83 -7.36 -7.17 -16.62
CA ASN A 83 -8.07 -8.43 -16.38
C ASN A 83 -7.14 -9.64 -16.20
N ALA A 84 -6.03 -9.74 -16.95
CA ALA A 84 -5.14 -10.90 -16.91
C ALA A 84 -3.70 -10.54 -17.31
N CYS A 85 -2.77 -11.46 -17.01
CA CYS A 85 -1.41 -11.44 -17.53
C CYS A 85 -1.18 -12.61 -18.49
N ALA A 86 -0.59 -12.34 -19.65
CA ALA A 86 -0.27 -13.36 -20.64
C ALA A 86 0.89 -14.28 -20.18
N GLN A 87 1.74 -13.81 -19.28
CA GLN A 87 2.90 -14.52 -18.78
C GLN A 87 2.96 -14.47 -17.25
N THR A 88 3.70 -15.42 -16.67
CA THR A 88 4.01 -15.37 -15.25
C THR A 88 4.87 -14.13 -14.95
N VAL A 89 4.40 -13.28 -14.04
CA VAL A 89 5.16 -12.13 -13.55
C VAL A 89 6.35 -12.61 -12.72
N THR A 90 7.55 -12.24 -13.14
CA THR A 90 8.80 -12.59 -12.44
C THR A 90 9.51 -11.42 -11.79
N SER A 91 8.98 -10.21 -11.94
CA SER A 91 9.45 -9.00 -11.25
C SER A 91 9.49 -9.21 -9.74
N ASP A 92 10.35 -8.42 -9.10
CA ASP A 92 10.37 -8.36 -7.64
C ASP A 92 9.08 -7.72 -7.10
N ASN A 93 8.69 -8.10 -5.89
CA ASN A 93 7.45 -7.62 -5.27
C ASN A 93 7.49 -7.81 -3.75
N ILE A 94 6.55 -7.14 -3.07
CA ILE A 94 6.49 -7.15 -1.61
C ILE A 94 6.38 -8.57 -1.02
N PHE A 95 5.75 -9.52 -1.70
CA PHE A 95 5.62 -10.89 -1.18
C PHE A 95 6.96 -11.64 -1.19
N ARG A 96 7.80 -11.41 -2.22
CA ARG A 96 9.17 -11.94 -2.26
C ARG A 96 10.02 -11.31 -1.16
N GLU A 97 9.92 -10.01 -0.97
CA GLU A 97 10.64 -9.30 0.09
C GLU A 97 10.23 -9.78 1.49
N LEU A 98 8.93 -10.00 1.73
CA LEU A 98 8.45 -10.60 2.98
C LEU A 98 9.00 -12.02 3.20
N ASN A 99 9.02 -12.85 2.15
CA ASN A 99 9.60 -14.20 2.23
C ASN A 99 11.11 -14.15 2.54
N ASN A 100 11.87 -13.28 1.86
CA ASN A 100 13.30 -13.10 2.07
C ASN A 100 13.61 -12.62 3.50
N ALA A 101 12.73 -11.81 4.08
CA ALA A 101 12.79 -11.35 5.47
C ALA A 101 12.33 -12.42 6.50
N GLY A 102 11.88 -13.59 6.06
CA GLY A 102 11.35 -14.64 6.94
C GLY A 102 9.99 -14.29 7.58
N LEU A 103 9.25 -13.35 6.99
CA LEU A 103 7.94 -12.93 7.47
C LEU A 103 6.83 -13.75 6.82
N SER A 104 5.83 -14.14 7.60
CA SER A 104 4.63 -14.81 7.08
C SER A 104 3.64 -13.81 6.51
N TRP A 105 2.98 -14.16 5.41
CA TRP A 105 1.87 -13.40 4.85
C TRP A 105 0.73 -14.33 4.44
N LYS A 106 -0.47 -13.76 4.32
CA LYS A 106 -1.67 -14.43 3.81
C LYS A 106 -2.46 -13.44 2.96
N LEU A 107 -3.09 -13.96 1.92
CA LEU A 107 -4.02 -13.22 1.08
C LEU A 107 -5.39 -13.89 1.16
N TYR A 108 -6.41 -13.07 1.37
CA TYR A 108 -7.81 -13.48 1.32
C TYR A 108 -8.45 -12.59 0.26
N ALA A 109 -8.92 -13.20 -0.82
CA ALA A 109 -9.53 -12.48 -1.93
C ALA A 109 -10.77 -13.23 -2.40
N GLU A 110 -11.80 -12.45 -2.73
CA GLU A 110 -13.03 -12.86 -3.38
C GLU A 110 -13.29 -11.85 -4.49
N SER A 111 -13.61 -12.35 -5.69
CA SER A 111 -13.82 -11.56 -6.91
C SER A 111 -15.14 -11.94 -7.55
#